data_AF-A0A4Q3UGF7-F1
#
_entry.id   AF-A0A4Q3UGF7-F1
#
_cell.length_a   1.000
_cell.length_b   1.000
_cell.length_c   1.000
_cell.angle_alpha   90.00
_cell.angle_beta   90.00
_cell.angle_gamma   90.00
#
_symmetry.space_group_name_H-M   'P 1'
#
loop_
_entity.id
_entity.type
_entity.pdbx_description
1 polymer ?
#
loop_
_entity_poly.entity_id
_entity_poly.type
_entity_poly.pdbx_seq_one_letter_code
_entity_poly.pdbx_strand_id
1 'polypeptide(L)' 'MQVAKDLLEAKGPVDIRIYVDGVTEARLELLKKAGLKVGSHDGAGLVFGTATAEVIRALAKLDFVQTIAPLRPR' A
#
# COMPACT_ATOMS: atom_id res chain seq x y z
N MET A 1 8.54 -2.71 -9.70
CA MET A 1 7.38 -2.28 -8.91
C MET A 1 6.16 -2.08 -9.81
N GLN A 2 5.00 -2.62 -9.45
CA GLN A 2 3.77 -2.55 -10.26
C GLN A 2 2.63 -1.91 -9.44
N VAL A 3 2.06 -0.79 -9.93
CA VAL A 3 0.97 -0.05 -9.27
C VAL A 3 -0.21 0.02 -10.22
N ALA A 4 -1.39 -0.36 -9.76
CA ALA A 4 -2.61 -0.24 -10.55
C ALA A 4 -2.93 1.23 -10.85
N LYS A 5 -3.16 1.56 -12.13
CA LYS A 5 -3.43 2.95 -12.58
C LYS A 5 -4.67 3.56 -11.91
N ASP A 6 -5.71 2.75 -11.69
CA ASP A 6 -6.92 3.15 -10.95
C ASP A 6 -6.65 3.76 -9.57
N LEU A 7 -5.58 3.32 -8.90
CA LEU A 7 -5.20 3.86 -7.60
C LEU A 7 -4.65 5.28 -7.68
N LEU A 8 -4.02 5.62 -8.80
CA LEU A 8 -3.42 6.94 -9.04
C LEU A 8 -4.45 7.97 -9.49
N GLU A 9 -5.63 7.52 -9.94
CA GLU A 9 -6.76 8.34 -10.41
C GLU A 9 -7.86 8.48 -9.34
N ALA A 10 -7.71 7.83 -8.19
CA ALA A 10 -8.66 7.89 -7.09
C ALA A 10 -8.81 9.31 -6.52
N LYS A 11 -10.03 9.86 -6.56
CA LYS A 11 -10.39 11.17 -5.97
C LYS A 11 -10.48 11.15 -4.42
N GLY A 12 -10.18 10.04 -3.77
CA GLY A 12 -10.32 9.86 -2.33
C GLY A 12 -9.53 8.68 -1.78
N PRO A 13 -9.63 8.41 -0.47
CA PRO A 13 -9.00 7.25 0.15
C PRO A 13 -9.61 5.97 -0.41
N VAL A 14 -8.75 5.06 -0.84
CA VAL A 14 -9.11 3.75 -1.41
C VAL A 14 -8.49 2.64 -0.60
N ASP A 15 -9.24 1.55 -0.43
CA ASP A 15 -8.74 0.33 0.17
C ASP A 15 -7.78 -0.35 -0.80
N ILE A 16 -6.56 -0.61 -0.34
CA ILE A 16 -5.49 -1.23 -1.12
C ILE A 16 -4.87 -2.40 -0.38
N ARG A 17 -4.31 -3.31 -1.16
CA ARG A 17 -3.36 -4.32 -0.71
C ARG A 17 -1.99 -4.04 -1.29
N ILE A 18 -0.98 -4.17 -0.45
CA ILE A 18 0.41 -3.94 -0.76
C ILE A 18 1.14 -5.25 -0.56
N TYR A 19 1.81 -5.70 -1.60
CA TYR A 19 2.76 -6.80 -1.55
C TYR A 19 4.13 -6.22 -1.23
N VAL A 20 4.67 -6.61 -0.09
CA VAL A 20 6.00 -6.28 0.38
C VAL A 20 6.83 -7.55 0.49
N ASP A 21 8.14 -7.42 0.32
CA ASP A 21 9.09 -8.53 0.44
C ASP A 21 9.29 -8.97 1.90
N GLY A 22 8.24 -9.50 2.54
CA GLY A 22 8.19 -9.83 3.96
C GLY A 22 7.72 -8.68 4.84
N VAL A 23 6.81 -8.97 5.77
CA VAL A 23 6.27 -7.96 6.69
C VAL A 23 7.13 -7.92 7.96
N THR A 24 7.81 -6.80 8.19
CA THR A 24 8.53 -6.53 9.43
C THR A 24 7.98 -5.29 10.11
N GLU A 25 8.14 -5.17 11.43
CA GLU A 25 7.68 -4.01 12.19
C GLU A 25 8.22 -2.69 11.62
N ALA A 26 9.52 -2.63 11.31
CA ALA A 26 10.14 -1.46 10.69
C ALA A 26 9.48 -1.04 9.37
N ARG A 27 9.09 -2.01 8.52
CA ARG A 27 8.38 -1.73 7.25
C ARG A 27 6.96 -1.27 7.52
N LEU A 28 6.25 -1.89 8.46
CA LEU A 28 4.92 -1.45 8.86
C LEU A 28 4.93 -0.01 9.38
N GLU A 29 5.94 0.36 10.17
CA GLU A 29 6.13 1.73 10.63
C GLU A 29 6.39 2.70 9.48
N LEU A 30 7.24 2.33 8.51
CA LEU A 30 7.46 3.13 7.30
C LEU A 30 6.17 3.34 6.49
N LEU A 31 5.36 2.28 6.33
CA LEU A 31 4.07 2.37 5.64
C LEU A 31 3.13 3.34 6.38
N LYS A 32 3.02 3.23 7.70
CA LYS A 32 2.22 4.15 8.54
C LYS A 32 2.73 5.59 8.43
N LYS A 33 4.05 5.78 8.47
CA LYS A 33 4.70 7.09 8.36
C LYS A 33 4.51 7.73 6.98
N ALA A 34 4.41 6.92 5.93
CA ALA A 34 4.05 7.37 4.59
C ALA A 34 2.57 7.81 4.47
N GLY A 35 1.74 7.56 5.49
CA GLY A 35 0.33 7.92 5.53
C GLY A 35 -0.63 6.77 5.23
N LEU A 36 -0.15 5.53 5.13
CA LEU A 36 -1.02 4.36 5.00
C LEU A 36 -1.75 4.07 6.30
N LYS A 37 -3.08 3.99 6.26
CA LYS A 37 -3.86 3.42 7.37
C LYS A 37 -3.84 1.90 7.27
N VAL A 38 -2.86 1.27 7.91
CA VAL A 38 -2.78 -0.20 8.00
C VAL A 38 -3.96 -0.72 8.81
N GLY A 39 -4.82 -1.54 8.19
CA GLY A 39 -5.94 -2.20 8.85
C GLY A 39 -5.60 -3.64 9.28
N SER A 40 -4.90 -4.39 8.43
CA SER A 40 -4.49 -5.77 8.70
C SER A 40 -3.31 -6.17 7.83
N HIS A 41 -2.58 -7.22 8.20
CA HIS A 41 -1.53 -7.81 7.38
C HIS A 41 -1.48 -9.33 7.59
N ASP A 42 -1.07 -10.06 6.57
CA ASP A 42 -0.96 -11.52 6.59
C ASP A 42 0.37 -12.02 7.18
N GLY A 43 1.33 -11.11 7.40
CA GLY A 43 2.67 -11.46 7.92
C GLY A 43 3.60 -12.09 6.87
N ALA A 44 3.07 -12.81 5.87
CA ALA A 44 3.85 -13.41 4.80
C ALA A 44 4.40 -12.40 3.78
N GLY A 45 3.77 -11.23 3.66
CA GLY A 45 4.14 -10.22 2.64
C GLY A 45 2.98 -9.34 2.17
N LEU A 46 1.78 -9.52 2.73
CA LEU A 46 0.60 -8.75 2.37
C LEU A 46 0.22 -7.79 3.48
N VAL A 47 0.06 -6.51 3.13
CA VAL A 47 -0.44 -5.46 4.01
C VAL A 47 -1.69 -4.85 3.39
N PHE A 48 -2.75 -4.80 4.19
CA PHE A 48 -4.05 -4.23 3.82
C PHE A 48 -4.23 -2.91 4.53
N GLY A 49 -4.65 -1.89 3.79
CA GLY A 49 -4.90 -0.59 4.38
C GLY A 49 -5.60 0.35 3.43
N THR A 50 -5.86 1.55 3.91
CA THR A 50 -6.50 2.61 3.12
C THR A 50 -5.51 3.75 2.90
N ALA A 51 -5.39 4.21 1.66
CA ALA A 51 -4.50 5.32 1.28
C ALA A 51 -5.08 6.15 0.14
N THR A 52 -4.62 7.40 0.02
CA THR A 52 -4.92 8.28 -1.11
C THR A 52 -3.92 8.06 -2.25
N ALA A 53 -4.24 8.54 -3.46
CA ALA A 53 -3.35 8.46 -4.62
C ALA A 53 -1.94 9.03 -4.34
N GLU A 54 -1.83 10.13 -3.58
CA GLU A 54 -0.53 10.70 -3.17
C GLU A 54 0.26 9.76 -2.27
N VAL A 55 -0.39 9.19 -1.25
CA VAL A 55 0.24 8.21 -0.35
C VAL A 55 0.67 6.98 -1.14
N ILE A 56 -0.15 6.49 -2.07
CA ILE A 56 0.17 5.34 -2.93
C ILE A 56 1.41 5.61 -3.77
N ARG A 57 1.57 6.83 -4.30
CA ARG A 57 2.79 7.25 -5.01
C ARG A 57 4.02 7.29 -4.09
N ALA A 58 3.86 7.68 -2.84
CA ALA A 58 4.95 7.68 -1.85
C ALA A 58 5.36 6.25 -1.48
N LEU A 59 4.37 5.39 -1.22
CA LEU A 59 4.56 3.96 -1.00
C LEU A 59 5.23 3.30 -2.20
N ALA A 60 4.93 3.77 -3.41
CA ALA A 60 5.53 3.29 -4.63
C ALA A 60 7.01 3.62 -4.86
N LYS A 61 7.60 4.44 -3.98
CA LYS A 61 9.02 4.74 -4.00
C LYS A 61 9.81 3.88 -3.01
N LEU A 62 9.13 3.04 -2.22
CA LEU A 62 9.77 2.19 -1.23
C LEU A 62 10.32 0.94 -1.91
N ASP A 63 11.61 0.67 -1.69
CA ASP A 63 12.34 -0.40 -2.38
C ASP A 63 11.78 -1.80 -2.09
N PHE A 64 11.22 -2.01 -0.90
CA PHE A 64 10.64 -3.29 -0.47
C PHE A 64 9.19 -3.51 -0.95
N VAL A 65 8.57 -2.52 -1.61
CA VAL A 65 7.21 -2.66 -2.12
C VAL A 65 7.26 -3.25 -3.52
N GLN A 66 6.70 -4.44 -3.68
CA GLN A 66 6.68 -5.14 -4.96
C GLN A 66 5.48 -4.68 -5.82
N THR A 67 4.29 -4.72 -5.24
CA THR A 67 3.02 -4.49 -5.95
C THR A 67 2.01 -3.76 -5.07
N ILE A 68 1.28 -2.80 -5.64
CA ILE A 68 0.14 -2.15 -5.01
C ILE A 68 -1.10 -2.35 -5.87
N ALA A 69 -2.13 -2.98 -5.30
CA ALA A 69 -3.38 -3.27 -5.98
C ALA A 69 -4.60 -2.80 -5.16
N PRO A 70 -5.69 -2.37 -5.81
CA PRO A 70 -6.94 -2.05 -5.11
C PRO A 70 -7.55 -3.30 -4.49
N LEU A 71 -8.26 -3.12 -3.37
CA LEU A 71 -8.98 -4.20 -2.70
C LEU A 71 -10.35 -4.46 -3.33
N ARG A 72 -11.00 -3.41 -3.84
CA ARG A 72 -12.24 -3.51 -4.59
C ARG A 72 -12.03 -2.95 -6.00
N PRO A 73 -12.32 -3.71 -7.08
CA PRO A 73 -12.47 -3.12 -8.40
C PRO A 73 -13.67 -2.17 -8.34
N ARG A 74 -13.48 -0.94 -8.81
CA ARG A 74 -14.57 0.02 -8.99
C ARG A 74 -15.19 -0.11 -10.37
#